data_AF-A0A968TU05-F1
#
_entry.id   AF-A0A968TU05-F1
#
_cell.length_a   1.000
_cell.length_b   1.000
_cell.length_c   1.000
_cell.angle_alpha   90.00
_cell.angle_beta   90.00
_cell.angle_gamma   90.00
#
_symmetry.space_group_name_H-M   'P 1'
#
loop_
_entity.id
_entity.type
_entity.pdbx_description
1 polymer ?
#
loop_
_entity_poly.entity_id
_entity_poly.type
_entity_poly.pdbx_seq_one_letter_code
_entity_poly.pdbx_strand_id
1 'polypeptide(L)'
;MAARSFLLEEDFAEGLRLLSDGVSFPRGVREVRLRFSLWLEDRLLRRLRALGPFDDLKPVLLGSWSRHELTPKSDIDILFVGPEADVKEFVGQAFRQGLKLRARTPERARTGRSVSRLSICWRFLGPGLRGRIPTCRWTWASSRRV
;
A
#
# COMPACT_ATOMS: atom_id res chain seq x y z
N MET A 1 -11.95 -8.13 -6.27
CA MET A 1 -11.96 -7.10 -7.32
C MET A 1 -12.99 -6.04 -6.98
N ALA A 2 -12.55 -4.80 -6.86
CA ALA A 2 -13.44 -3.68 -6.62
C ALA A 2 -14.36 -3.46 -7.83
N ALA A 3 -15.65 -3.20 -7.57
CA ALA A 3 -16.63 -2.92 -8.62
C ALA A 3 -16.42 -1.55 -9.27
N ARG A 4 -15.77 -0.63 -8.55
CA ARG A 4 -15.48 0.74 -8.99
C ARG A 4 -13.99 1.01 -8.90
N SER A 5 -13.49 1.85 -9.82
CA SER A 5 -12.11 2.31 -9.77
C SER A 5 -11.95 3.38 -8.69
N PHE A 6 -10.76 3.45 -8.10
CA PHE A 6 -10.38 4.57 -7.22
C PHE A 6 -9.85 5.78 -7.99
N LEU A 7 -9.80 5.74 -9.32
CA LEU A 7 -9.49 6.91 -10.14
C LEU A 7 -10.71 7.83 -10.26
N LEU A 8 -10.45 9.12 -10.37
CA LEU A 8 -11.46 10.11 -10.76
C LEU A 8 -11.53 10.20 -12.29
N GLU A 9 -12.60 10.79 -12.83
CA GLU A 9 -12.79 10.89 -14.28
C GLU A 9 -11.67 11.71 -14.94
N GLU A 10 -11.20 12.75 -14.27
CA GLU A 10 -10.09 13.59 -14.72
C GLU A 10 -8.74 12.84 -14.81
N ASP A 11 -8.56 11.76 -14.06
CA ASP A 11 -7.29 11.01 -14.05
C ASP A 11 -7.14 10.09 -15.28
N PHE A 12 -8.24 9.75 -15.96
CA PHE A 12 -8.22 8.75 -17.04
C PHE A 12 -7.39 9.19 -18.25
N ALA A 13 -7.48 10.46 -18.65
CA ALA A 13 -6.75 10.97 -19.80
C ALA A 13 -5.23 10.89 -19.58
N GLU A 14 -4.78 11.27 -18.39
CA GLU A 14 -3.37 11.21 -18.00
C GLU A 14 -2.88 9.76 -17.86
N GLY A 15 -3.69 8.90 -17.25
CA GLY A 15 -3.38 7.49 -17.08
C GLY A 15 -3.22 6.75 -18.42
N LEU A 16 -4.10 7.04 -19.39
CA LEU A 16 -4.00 6.49 -20.74
C LEU A 16 -2.73 6.95 -21.44
N ARG A 17 -2.41 8.25 -21.35
CA ARG A 17 -1.16 8.80 -21.92
C ARG A 17 0.07 8.10 -21.36
N LEU A 18 0.14 7.85 -20.05
CA LEU A 18 1.27 7.14 -19.41
C LEU A 18 1.43 5.70 -19.90
N LEU A 19 0.33 5.02 -20.23
CA LEU A 19 0.33 3.66 -20.76
C LEU A 19 0.73 3.61 -22.24
N SER A 20 0.42 4.65 -23.01
CA SER A 20 0.75 4.73 -24.44
C SER A 20 2.13 5.32 -24.73
N ASP A 21 2.66 6.13 -23.82
CA ASP A 21 3.91 6.86 -24.04
C ASP A 21 5.15 5.96 -23.97
N GLY A 22 5.88 5.87 -25.09
CA GLY A 22 7.17 5.19 -25.19
C GLY A 22 7.13 3.66 -25.15
N VAL A 23 5.95 3.03 -25.34
CA VAL A 23 5.83 1.56 -25.33
C VAL A 23 6.11 0.99 -26.72
N SER A 24 7.16 0.18 -26.84
CA SER A 24 7.42 -0.67 -28.01
C SER A 24 7.31 -2.14 -27.63
N PHE A 25 6.16 -2.78 -27.84
CA PHE A 25 5.97 -4.19 -27.46
C PHE A 25 7.02 -5.10 -28.17
N PRO A 26 7.66 -6.06 -27.46
CA PRO A 26 7.51 -6.42 -26.05
C PRO A 26 8.46 -5.68 -25.08
N ARG A 27 9.36 -4.84 -25.59
CA ARG A 27 10.34 -4.10 -24.78
C ARG A 27 9.65 -2.96 -24.01
N GLY A 28 10.14 -2.65 -22.81
CA GLY A 28 9.62 -1.51 -22.02
C GLY A 28 8.25 -1.71 -21.35
N VAL A 29 7.51 -2.79 -21.65
CA VAL A 29 6.20 -3.08 -21.01
C VAL A 29 6.30 -3.12 -19.49
N ARG A 30 7.36 -3.75 -18.94
CA ARG A 30 7.57 -3.82 -17.49
C ARG A 30 7.79 -2.43 -16.86
N GLU A 31 8.56 -1.58 -17.53
CA GLU A 31 8.87 -0.23 -17.05
C GLU A 31 7.62 0.64 -17.05
N VAL A 32 6.85 0.60 -18.14
CA VAL A 32 5.60 1.36 -18.23
C VAL A 32 4.57 0.87 -17.21
N ARG A 33 4.48 -0.44 -16.95
CA ARG A 33 3.62 -0.97 -15.88
C ARG A 33 4.05 -0.47 -14.50
N LEU A 34 5.34 -0.46 -14.21
CA LEU A 34 5.86 0.06 -12.93
C LEU A 34 5.55 1.55 -12.79
N ARG A 35 5.86 2.36 -13.82
CA ARG A 35 5.57 3.80 -13.85
C ARG A 35 4.08 4.09 -13.64
N PHE A 36 3.22 3.36 -14.35
CA PHE A 36 1.77 3.51 -14.21
C PHE A 36 1.29 3.13 -12.80
N SER A 37 1.82 2.05 -12.24
CA SER A 37 1.50 1.62 -10.88
C SER A 37 1.93 2.63 -9.82
N LEU A 38 3.12 3.22 -9.95
CA LEU A 38 3.59 4.30 -9.06
C LEU A 38 2.73 5.57 -9.19
N TRP A 39 2.29 5.89 -10.41
CA TRP A 39 1.35 6.98 -10.62
C TRP A 39 -0.01 6.72 -9.97
N LEU A 40 -0.53 5.49 -10.05
CA LEU A 40 -1.74 5.08 -9.35
C LEU A 40 -1.59 5.21 -7.83
N GLU A 41 -0.43 4.86 -7.28
CA GLU A 41 -0.10 5.02 -5.87
C GLU A 41 -0.16 6.50 -5.45
N ASP A 42 0.44 7.41 -6.22
CA ASP A 42 0.36 8.86 -5.94
C ASP A 42 -1.10 9.36 -5.93
N ARG A 43 -1.90 8.99 -6.94
CA ARG A 43 -3.32 9.37 -7.02
C ARG A 43 -4.12 8.85 -5.83
N LEU A 44 -3.92 7.59 -5.46
CA LEU A 44 -4.58 6.98 -4.32
C LEU A 44 -4.17 7.65 -3.01
N LEU A 45 -2.88 7.94 -2.80
CA LEU A 45 -2.39 8.63 -1.60
C LEU A 45 -2.97 10.04 -1.48
N ARG A 46 -3.00 10.81 -2.57
CA ARG A 46 -3.62 12.15 -2.57
C ARG A 46 -5.08 12.08 -2.15
N ARG A 47 -5.85 11.13 -2.72
CA ARG A 47 -7.25 10.93 -2.33
C ARG A 47 -7.37 10.56 -0.85
N LEU A 48 -6.57 9.63 -0.35
CA LEU A 48 -6.63 9.19 1.05
C LEU A 48 -6.25 10.30 2.04
N ARG A 49 -5.23 11.10 1.72
CA ARG A 49 -4.83 12.26 2.54
C ARG A 49 -5.87 13.38 2.53
N ALA A 50 -6.58 13.57 1.42
CA ALA A 50 -7.66 14.54 1.34
C ALA A 50 -8.87 14.16 2.23
N LEU A 51 -9.00 12.89 2.64
CA LEU A 51 -10.10 12.45 3.50
C LEU A 51 -9.87 12.75 4.97
N GLY A 52 -8.63 12.84 5.44
CA GLY A 52 -8.36 13.03 6.85
C GLY A 52 -6.93 12.65 7.25
N PRO A 53 -6.70 12.31 8.53
CA PRO A 53 -5.36 12.14 9.09
C PRO A 53 -4.74 10.78 8.72
N PHE A 54 -4.68 10.47 7.43
CA PHE A 54 -4.21 9.16 6.93
C PHE A 54 -2.82 8.80 7.46
N ASP A 55 -1.88 9.74 7.46
CA ASP A 55 -0.50 9.50 7.92
C ASP A 55 -0.45 9.26 9.45
N ASP A 56 -1.33 9.88 10.23
CA ASP A 56 -1.38 9.71 11.70
C ASP A 56 -1.89 8.32 12.11
N LEU A 57 -2.68 7.68 11.25
CA LEU A 57 -3.17 6.31 11.44
C LEU A 57 -2.08 5.24 11.22
N LYS A 58 -0.86 5.66 10.85
CA LYS A 58 0.33 4.80 10.65
C LYS A 58 0.02 3.63 9.71
N PRO A 59 -0.33 3.90 8.45
CA PRO A 59 -0.68 2.88 7.48
C PRO A 59 0.55 2.07 7.06
N VAL A 60 0.36 0.76 6.94
CA VAL A 60 1.30 -0.20 6.39
C VAL A 60 0.65 -0.81 5.16
N LEU A 61 1.23 -0.51 3.99
CA LEU A 61 0.72 -0.95 2.69
C LEU A 61 0.93 -2.46 2.51
N LEU A 62 -0.05 -3.15 1.94
CA LEU A 62 -0.01 -4.60 1.71
C LEU A 62 -0.37 -4.97 0.27
N GLY A 63 -0.21 -6.25 -0.06
CA GLY A 63 -0.73 -6.85 -1.28
C GLY A 63 -0.11 -6.30 -2.56
N SER A 64 -0.95 -6.02 -3.56
CA SER A 64 -0.52 -5.46 -4.84
C SER A 64 0.09 -4.07 -4.69
N TRP A 65 -0.36 -3.29 -3.70
CA TRP A 65 0.17 -1.95 -3.47
C TRP A 65 1.63 -2.02 -3.03
N SER A 66 1.95 -2.83 -2.02
CA SER A 66 3.32 -2.94 -1.51
C SER A 66 4.33 -3.53 -2.53
N ARG A 67 3.86 -4.10 -3.63
CA ARG A 67 4.70 -4.66 -4.70
C ARG A 67 4.79 -3.77 -5.94
N HIS A 68 4.21 -2.57 -5.89
CA HIS A 68 4.06 -1.69 -7.06
C HIS A 68 3.37 -2.40 -8.23
N GLU A 69 2.31 -3.15 -7.94
CA GLU A 69 1.45 -3.84 -8.91
C GLU A 69 0.01 -3.32 -8.86
N LEU A 70 -0.19 -2.04 -8.51
CA LEU A 70 -1.50 -1.43 -8.51
C LEU A 70 -2.11 -1.42 -9.92
N THR A 71 -3.42 -1.62 -9.94
CA THR A 71 -4.27 -1.45 -11.10
C THR A 71 -5.48 -0.60 -10.67
N PRO A 72 -6.18 0.07 -11.59
CA PRO A 72 -7.31 0.93 -11.23
C PRO A 72 -8.44 0.23 -10.47
N LYS A 73 -8.51 -1.11 -10.52
CA LYS A 73 -9.53 -1.94 -9.86
C LYS A 73 -8.96 -2.85 -8.76
N SER A 74 -7.70 -2.64 -8.38
CA SER A 74 -7.07 -3.42 -7.31
C SER A 74 -7.86 -3.29 -6.01
N ASP A 75 -7.95 -4.40 -5.27
CA ASP A 75 -8.39 -4.35 -3.88
C ASP A 75 -7.28 -3.62 -3.07
N ILE A 76 -7.65 -2.64 -2.25
CA ILE A 76 -6.69 -1.81 -1.50
C ILE A 76 -6.55 -2.36 -0.08
N ASP A 77 -5.49 -3.13 0.16
CA ASP A 77 -5.18 -3.75 1.45
C ASP A 77 -4.21 -2.87 2.26
N ILE A 78 -4.64 -2.47 3.47
CA ILE A 78 -3.86 -1.61 4.38
C ILE A 78 -3.97 -2.17 5.80
N LEU A 79 -2.84 -2.24 6.50
CA LEU A 79 -2.78 -2.50 7.93
C LEU A 79 -2.54 -1.18 8.66
N PHE A 80 -3.40 -0.81 9.60
CA PHE A 80 -3.22 0.39 10.42
C PHE A 80 -2.68 0.04 11.79
N VAL A 81 -1.81 0.90 12.33
CA VAL A 81 -1.22 0.76 13.68
C VAL A 81 -1.73 1.86 14.63
N GLY A 82 -2.67 2.69 14.18
CA GLY A 82 -3.36 3.70 14.98
C GLY A 82 -4.53 3.17 15.83
N PRO A 83 -5.21 4.06 16.57
CA PRO A 83 -6.39 3.71 17.36
C PRO A 83 -7.52 3.14 16.49
N GLU A 84 -8.16 2.06 16.94
CA GLU A 84 -9.17 1.35 16.15
C GLU A 84 -10.39 2.22 15.82
N ALA A 85 -10.82 3.08 16.76
CA ALA A 85 -11.94 3.99 16.55
C ALA A 85 -11.69 4.93 15.36
N ASP A 86 -10.53 5.59 15.35
CA ASP A 86 -10.11 6.53 14.30
C ASP A 86 -9.96 5.81 12.95
N VAL A 87 -9.39 4.60 12.95
CA VAL A 87 -9.28 3.76 11.73
C VAL A 87 -10.67 3.41 11.19
N LYS A 88 -11.60 3.01 12.07
CA LYS A 88 -12.97 2.64 11.67
C LYS A 88 -13.71 3.85 11.08
N GLU A 89 -13.55 5.02 11.69
CA GLU A 89 -14.12 6.27 11.18
C GLU A 89 -13.55 6.63 9.80
N PHE A 90 -12.23 6.63 9.66
CA PHE A 90 -11.55 6.92 8.40
C PHE A 90 -11.95 5.94 7.28
N VAL A 91 -11.97 4.63 7.56
CA VAL A 91 -12.39 3.61 6.59
C VAL A 91 -13.85 3.80 6.21
N GLY A 92 -14.71 4.16 7.16
CA GLY A 92 -16.11 4.49 6.89
C GLY A 92 -16.25 5.70 5.98
N GLN A 93 -15.44 6.74 6.19
CA GLN A 93 -15.42 7.93 5.33
C GLN A 93 -14.91 7.61 3.92
N ALA A 94 -13.82 6.85 3.80
CA ALA A 94 -13.30 6.38 2.51
C ALA A 94 -14.36 5.58 1.74
N PHE A 95 -15.09 4.69 2.42
CA PHE A 95 -16.16 3.92 1.80
C PHE A 95 -17.31 4.80 1.28
N ARG A 96 -17.74 5.81 2.06
CA ARG A 96 -18.75 6.80 1.62
C ARG A 96 -18.30 7.57 0.37
N GLN A 97 -16.99 7.75 0.20
CA GLN A 97 -16.37 8.40 -0.96
C GLN A 97 -16.06 7.42 -2.10
N GLY A 98 -16.56 6.20 -2.03
CA GLY A 98 -16.43 5.17 -3.06
C GLY A 98 -15.11 4.40 -3.04
N LEU A 99 -14.23 4.64 -2.05
CA LEU A 99 -12.98 3.92 -1.88
C LEU A 99 -13.17 2.71 -0.96
N LYS A 100 -13.12 1.51 -1.54
CA LYS A 100 -13.21 0.27 -0.77
C LYS A 100 -11.83 -0.12 -0.22
N LEU A 101 -11.61 0.15 1.07
CA LEU A 101 -10.40 -0.24 1.78
C LEU A 101 -10.61 -1.54 2.55
N ARG A 102 -9.64 -2.46 2.46
CA ARG A 102 -9.53 -3.64 3.33
C ARG A 102 -8.54 -3.30 4.44
N ALA A 103 -9.08 -2.69 5.49
CA ALA A 103 -8.32 -2.29 6.66
C ALA A 103 -8.23 -3.43 7.68
N ARG A 104 -7.06 -3.57 8.31
CA ARG A 104 -6.88 -4.40 9.50
C ARG A 104 -6.22 -3.55 10.59
N THR A 105 -6.61 -3.77 11.84
CA THR A 105 -5.94 -3.19 13.01
C THR A 105 -5.52 -4.35 13.89
N PRO A 106 -4.23 -4.49 14.25
CA PRO A 106 -3.80 -5.60 15.09
C PRO A 106 -4.44 -5.45 16.48
N GLU A 107 -5.11 -6.51 16.95
CA GLU A 107 -5.53 -6.56 18.35
C GLU A 107 -4.30 -6.45 19.25
N ARG A 108 -4.43 -5.65 20.31
CA ARG A 108 -3.40 -5.58 21.35
C ARG A 108 -3.17 -6.99 21.86
N ALA A 109 -1.97 -7.54 21.62
CA ALA A 109 -1.64 -8.89 22.08
C ALA A 109 -1.97 -8.99 23.59
N ARG A 110 -2.92 -9.87 23.94
CA ARG A 110 -3.27 -10.23 25.32
C ARG A 110 -2.10 -10.99 25.97
N THR A 111 -0.96 -10.35 26.14
CA THR A 111 0.12 -10.84 26.99
C THR A 111 0.85 -9.61 27.53
N GLY A 112 1.07 -9.56 28.84
CA GLY A 112 1.83 -8.52 29.53
C GLY A 112 3.32 -8.52 29.18
N ARG A 113 3.65 -8.43 27.89
CA ARG A 113 5.01 -8.19 27.41
C ARG A 113 4.95 -6.89 26.62
N SER A 114 5.65 -5.88 27.12
CA SER A 114 5.86 -4.62 26.42
C SER A 114 6.47 -4.92 25.05
N VAL A 115 5.75 -4.56 23.98
CA VAL A 115 6.28 -4.62 22.62
C VAL A 115 7.09 -3.36 22.40
N SER A 116 8.30 -3.31 22.95
CA SER A 116 9.18 -2.15 22.86
C SER A 116 10.08 -2.13 21.62
N ARG A 117 9.99 -3.11 20.72
CA ARG A 117 10.77 -3.10 19.46
C ARG A 117 10.03 -3.79 18.31
N LEU A 118 9.19 -3.04 17.60
CA LEU A 118 8.92 -3.29 16.19
C LEU A 118 10.06 -2.68 15.38
N SER A 119 11.14 -3.44 15.21
CA SER A 119 12.22 -3.07 14.27
C SER A 119 11.74 -3.39 12.86
N ILE A 120 11.02 -2.47 12.23
CA ILE A 120 10.86 -2.47 10.77
C ILE A 120 12.18 -1.94 10.21
N CYS A 121 12.96 -2.83 9.60
CA CYS A 121 14.18 -2.48 8.89
C CYS A 121 13.80 -1.74 7.59
N TRP A 122 13.62 -0.42 7.66
CA TRP A 122 13.62 0.44 6.49
C TRP A 122 15.06 0.51 5.95
N ARG A 123 15.44 -0.42 5.07
CA ARG A 123 16.62 -0.20 4.23
C ARG A 123 16.16 0.55 2.98
N PHE A 124 16.34 1.88 3.04
CA PHE A 124 16.45 2.73 1.86
C PHE A 124 17.46 2.10 0.89
N LEU A 125 17.01 1.70 -0.29
CA LEU A 125 17.91 1.30 -1.38
C LEU A 125 18.33 2.58 -2.10
N GLY A 126 19.55 3.04 -1.81
CA GLY A 126 20.31 3.89 -2.72
C GLY A 126 20.58 3.16 -4.05
N PRO A 127 20.88 3.91 -5.12
CA PRO A 127 20.98 3.35 -6.47
C PRO A 127 22.28 2.55 -6.61
N GLY A 128 22.15 1.23 -6.57
CA GLY A 128 23.22 0.32 -6.92
C GLY A 128 23.24 -0.91 -6.05
N LEU A 129 22.48 -1.93 -6.44
CA LEU A 129 22.83 -3.34 -6.21
C LEU A 129 21.88 -4.21 -7.05
N ARG A 130 22.46 -4.80 -8.11
CA ARG A 130 21.82 -5.84 -8.93
C ARG A 130 21.68 -7.10 -8.07
N GLY A 131 20.54 -7.76 -8.19
CA GLY A 131 20.42 -9.20 -7.96
C GLY A 131 20.29 -9.62 -6.50
N ARG A 132 19.05 -9.58 -5.98
CA ARG A 132 18.37 -10.62 -5.18
C ARG A 132 17.17 -9.97 -4.50
N ILE A 133 15.98 -10.47 -4.82
CA ILE A 133 14.74 -10.09 -4.13
C ILE A 133 14.82 -10.69 -2.72
N PRO A 134 14.81 -9.91 -1.63
CA PRO A 134 14.71 -10.47 -0.30
C PRO A 134 13.27 -10.96 -0.11
N THR A 135 13.09 -12.28 -0.07
CA THR A 135 11.85 -12.86 0.44
C THR A 135 11.69 -12.46 1.90
N CYS A 136 10.67 -11.66 2.22
CA CYS A 136 10.28 -11.39 3.59
C CYS A 136 9.82 -12.71 4.24
N ARG A 137 10.73 -13.37 4.95
CA ARG A 137 10.42 -14.53 5.77
C ARG A 137 10.08 -14.01 7.17
N TRP A 138 8.83 -14.17 7.56
CA TRP A 138 8.38 -13.92 8.92
C TRP A 138 8.94 -15.03 9.83
N THR A 139 10.12 -14.84 10.41
CA THR A 139 10.64 -15.77 11.41
C THR A 139 10.21 -15.31 12.79
N TRP A 140 9.24 -16.03 13.37
CA TRP A 140 8.97 -15.99 14.81
C TRP A 140 10.16 -16.61 15.55
N ALA A 141 11.02 -15.78 16.14
CA ALA A 141 12.06 -16.26 17.04
C ALA A 141 11.42 -16.58 18.40
N SER A 142 10.99 -17.83 18.59
CA SER A 142 10.66 -18.34 19.91
C SER A 142 11.97 -18.58 20.68
N SER A 143 12.35 -17.67 21.59
CA SER A 143 13.40 -17.98 22.55
C SER A 143 12.85 -18.97 23.58
N ARG A 144 13.11 -20.28 23.37
CA ARG A 144 13.01 -21.26 24.46
C ARG A 144 14.15 -20.95 25.43
N ARG A 145 13.84 -20.71 26.71
CA ARG A 145 14.79 -21.01 27.79
C ARG A 145 14.27 -22.26 28.47
N VAL A 146 15.15 -23.27 28.49
CA VAL A 146 15.14 -24.40 29.43
C VAL A 146 15.35 -23.83 30.83
#